data_AF-A0AAW9JIQ3-F1
#
_entry.id   AF-A0AAW9JIQ3-F1
#
_cell.length_a   1.000
_cell.length_b   1.000
_cell.length_c   1.000
_cell.angle_alpha   90.00
_cell.angle_beta   90.00
_cell.angle_gamma   90.00
#
_symmetry.space_group_name_H-M   'P 1'
#
loop_
_entity.id
_entity.type
_entity.pdbx_description
1 polymer ?
#
loop_
_entity_poly.entity_id
_entity_poly.type
_entity_poly.pdbx_seq_one_letter_code
_entity_poly.pdbx_strand_id
1 'polypeptide(L)'
;MINFDIESFRKIIREEVHKATEHLQPMKELPPFLTITELMALLHIKRTKASELLNRSDFPVCREAGVLIPTHLLFKWMENHTDWVENNTEYYKPFKESV
;
A
#
# COMPACT_ATOMS: atom_id res chain seq x y z
N MET A 1 -5.96 -53.96 4.05
CA MET A 1 -6.23 -53.06 2.92
C MET A 1 -6.79 -51.78 3.50
N ILE A 2 -6.02 -50.69 3.51
CA ILE A 2 -6.48 -49.41 4.05
C ILE A 2 -7.51 -48.86 3.06
N ASN A 3 -8.78 -48.83 3.45
CA ASN A 3 -9.82 -48.18 2.66
C ASN A 3 -9.68 -46.68 2.88
N PHE A 4 -8.86 -46.05 2.04
CA PHE A 4 -8.65 -44.61 2.11
C PHE A 4 -9.88 -43.93 1.51
N ASP A 5 -10.82 -43.58 2.37
CA ASP A 5 -12.04 -42.90 1.97
C ASP A 5 -11.71 -41.53 1.37
N ILE A 6 -12.43 -41.18 0.29
CA ILE A 6 -12.21 -39.95 -0.48
C ILE A 6 -12.37 -38.71 0.40
N GLU A 7 -13.27 -38.77 1.39
CA GLU A 7 -13.45 -37.66 2.34
C GLU A 7 -12.28 -37.51 3.30
N SER A 8 -11.63 -38.61 3.69
CA SER A 8 -10.38 -38.56 4.46
C SER A 8 -9.25 -37.91 3.66
N PHE A 9 -9.16 -38.19 2.36
CA PHE A 9 -8.19 -37.55 1.47
C PHE A 9 -8.46 -36.05 1.29
N ARG A 10 -9.73 -35.66 1.09
CA ARG A 10 -10.11 -34.24 1.01
C ARG A 10 -9.80 -33.48 2.28
N LYS A 11 -10.02 -34.09 3.44
CA LYS A 11 -9.71 -33.49 4.74
C LYS A 11 -8.21 -33.21 4.87
N ILE A 12 -7.38 -34.19 4.53
CA ILE A 12 -5.91 -34.05 4.58
C ILE A 12 -5.44 -32.92 3.65
N ILE A 13 -5.95 -32.87 2.41
CA ILE A 13 -5.60 -31.79 1.48
C ILE A 13 -6.00 -30.42 2.04
N ARG A 14 -7.22 -30.28 2.59
CA ARG A 14 -7.64 -28.98 3.17
C ARG A 14 -6.78 -28.57 4.36
N GLU A 15 -6.43 -29.50 5.24
CA GLU A 15 -5.59 -29.21 6.40
C GLU A 15 -4.19 -28.75 5.97
N GLU A 16 -3.58 -29.42 4.99
CA GLU A 16 -2.25 -29.04 4.49
C GLU A 16 -2.26 -27.74 3.68
N VAL A 17 -3.31 -27.50 2.88
CA VAL A 17 -3.50 -26.21 2.20
C VAL A 17 -3.70 -25.09 3.21
N HIS A 18 -4.51 -25.32 4.25
CA HIS A 18 -4.74 -24.32 5.29
C HIS A 18 -3.44 -23.94 5.99
N LYS A 19 -2.66 -24.92 6.48
CA LYS A 19 -1.35 -24.70 7.10
C LYS A 19 -0.37 -23.95 6.17
N ALA A 20 -0.38 -24.27 4.87
CA ALA A 20 0.46 -23.57 3.89
C ALA A 20 0.04 -22.10 3.71
N THR A 21 -1.25 -21.79 3.86
CA THR A 21 -1.79 -20.42 3.74
C THR A 21 -1.81 -19.62 5.04
N GLU A 22 -1.72 -20.24 6.21
CA GLU A 22 -1.75 -19.57 7.52
C GLU A 22 -0.62 -18.53 7.69
N HIS A 23 0.53 -18.78 7.07
CA HIS A 23 1.67 -17.86 7.09
C HIS A 23 1.68 -16.86 5.93
N LEU A 24 0.87 -17.11 4.91
CA LEU A 24 0.59 -16.16 3.85
C LEU A 24 -0.46 -15.20 4.40
N GLN A 25 -0.04 -14.27 5.27
CA GLN A 25 -0.85 -13.07 5.45
C GLN A 25 -1.09 -12.54 4.03
N PRO A 26 -2.36 -12.46 3.56
CA PRO A 26 -2.60 -11.84 2.27
C PRO A 26 -1.94 -10.48 2.39
N MET A 27 -0.94 -10.21 1.54
CA MET A 27 -0.36 -8.88 1.41
C MET A 27 -1.56 -7.99 1.16
N LYS A 28 -2.00 -7.29 2.21
CA LYS A 28 -3.26 -6.58 2.16
C LYS A 28 -3.00 -5.42 1.22
N GLU A 29 -3.40 -5.58 -0.03
CA GLU A 29 -3.23 -4.57 -1.04
C GLU A 29 -3.86 -3.28 -0.52
N LEU A 30 -3.14 -2.17 -0.70
CA LEU A 30 -3.66 -0.88 -0.29
C LEU A 30 -4.93 -0.60 -1.12
N PRO A 31 -6.01 -0.14 -0.48
CA PRO A 31 -7.22 0.19 -1.21
C PRO A 31 -6.93 1.31 -2.23
N PRO A 32 -7.70 1.43 -3.31
CA PRO A 32 -7.50 2.50 -4.30
C PRO A 32 -7.75 3.91 -3.74
N PHE A 33 -8.58 3.99 -2.69
CA PHE A 33 -8.82 5.19 -1.90
C PHE A 33 -8.64 4.87 -0.42
N LEU A 34 -7.84 5.67 0.27
CA LEU A 34 -7.62 5.58 1.70
C LEU A 34 -8.61 6.48 2.44
N THR A 35 -9.13 5.97 3.54
CA THR A 35 -9.73 6.77 4.60
C THR A 35 -8.66 7.47 5.42
N ILE A 36 -9.05 8.45 6.25
CA ILE A 36 -8.13 9.09 7.21
C ILE A 36 -7.48 8.08 8.16
N THR A 37 -8.21 7.04 8.58
CA THR A 37 -7.71 6.01 9.49
C THR A 37 -6.64 5.15 8.81
N GLU A 38 -6.86 4.79 7.55
CA GLU A 38 -5.88 4.03 6.76
C GLU A 38 -4.65 4.87 6.42
N LEU A 39 -4.80 6.16 6.11
CA LEU A 39 -3.68 7.10 5.95
C LEU A 39 -2.83 7.19 7.23
N MET A 40 -3.48 7.31 8.38
CA MET A 40 -2.81 7.35 9.68
C MET A 40 -2.04 6.07 9.97
N ALA A 41 -2.62 4.91 9.64
CA ALA A 41 -1.96 3.61 9.80
C ALA A 41 -0.77 3.47 8.82
N LEU A 42 -0.96 3.87 7.56
CA LEU A 42 0.04 3.76 6.50
C LEU A 42 1.28 4.63 6.78
N LEU A 43 1.08 5.88 7.16
CA LEU A 43 2.17 6.83 7.41
C LEU A 43 2.66 6.83 8.87
N HIS A 44 2.04 6.02 9.74
CA HIS A 44 2.30 5.99 11.18
C HIS A 44 2.19 7.38 11.85
N ILE A 45 1.20 8.18 11.43
CA ILE A 45 0.96 9.53 11.95
C ILE A 45 -0.28 9.59 12.84
N LYS A 46 -0.27 10.55 13.78
CA LYS A 46 -1.43 10.85 14.63
C LYS A 46 -2.43 11.75 13.90
N ARG A 47 -3.66 11.77 14.44
CA ARG A 47 -4.80 12.54 13.89
C ARG A 47 -4.46 14.00 13.61
N THR A 48 -3.75 14.68 14.52
CA THR A 48 -3.38 16.09 14.33
C THR A 48 -2.61 16.31 13.03
N LYS A 49 -1.59 15.49 12.76
CA LYS A 49 -0.79 15.59 11.53
C LYS A 49 -1.60 15.20 10.29
N ALA A 50 -2.46 14.19 10.40
CA ALA A 50 -3.36 13.82 9.30
C ALA A 50 -4.32 14.97 8.96
N SER A 51 -4.88 15.66 9.96
CA SER A 51 -5.72 16.84 9.75
C SER A 51 -4.96 18.00 9.12
N GLU A 52 -3.71 18.25 9.55
CA GLU A 52 -2.85 19.26 8.92
C GLU A 52 -2.62 18.95 7.43
N LEU A 53 -2.29 17.70 7.08
CA LEU A 53 -2.11 17.28 5.68
C LEU A 53 -3.39 17.47 4.86
N LEU A 54 -4.53 17.01 5.37
CA LEU A 54 -5.82 17.13 4.70
C LEU A 54 -6.27 18.57 4.46
N ASN A 55 -5.74 19.54 5.22
CA ASN A 55 -6.07 20.95 5.07
C ASN A 55 -5.11 21.70 4.14
N ARG A 56 -4.04 21.07 3.67
CA ARG A 56 -3.16 21.66 2.67
C ARG A 56 -3.87 21.74 1.32
N SER A 57 -3.65 22.83 0.59
CA SER A 57 -4.25 23.07 -0.72
C SER A 57 -3.75 22.12 -1.81
N ASP A 58 -2.53 21.59 -1.65
CA ASP A 58 -1.84 20.73 -2.61
C ASP A 58 -1.98 19.22 -2.29
N PHE A 59 -2.59 18.87 -1.15
CA PHE A 59 -2.70 17.47 -0.73
C PHE A 59 -3.86 16.76 -1.46
N PRO A 60 -3.66 15.54 -1.97
CA PRO A 60 -4.63 14.87 -2.84
C PRO A 60 -5.81 14.30 -2.06
N VAL A 61 -6.86 15.11 -1.86
CA VAL A 61 -8.11 14.71 -1.21
C VAL A 61 -9.29 14.87 -2.17
N CYS A 62 -10.10 13.82 -2.33
CA CYS A 62 -11.34 13.86 -3.07
C CYS A 62 -12.49 14.23 -2.13
N ARG A 63 -12.92 15.50 -2.15
CA ARG A 63 -13.97 16.03 -1.26
C ARG A 63 -15.40 15.73 -1.71
N GLU A 64 -15.61 15.58 -3.02
CA GLU A 64 -16.93 15.29 -3.61
C GLU A 64 -17.48 13.91 -3.20
N ALA A 65 -16.58 12.96 -2.89
CA ALA A 65 -16.94 11.61 -2.46
C ALA A 65 -16.74 11.36 -0.95
N GLY A 66 -16.45 12.40 -0.16
CA GLY A 66 -16.13 12.30 1.27
C GLY A 66 -14.73 12.85 1.61
N VAL A 67 -14.07 12.36 2.66
CA VAL A 67 -12.65 12.68 2.92
C VAL A 67 -11.84 11.44 2.57
N LEU A 68 -11.63 11.25 1.27
CA LEU A 68 -10.94 10.11 0.69
C LEU A 68 -9.66 10.53 -0.02
N ILE A 69 -8.59 9.76 0.15
CA ILE A 69 -7.26 10.03 -0.41
C ILE A 69 -6.98 9.00 -1.51
N PRO A 70 -6.91 9.38 -2.79
CA PRO A 70 -6.54 8.44 -3.85
C PRO A 70 -5.10 7.95 -3.66
N THR A 71 -4.90 6.64 -3.50
CA THR A 71 -3.61 6.05 -3.11
C THR A 71 -2.49 6.36 -4.10
N HIS A 72 -2.80 6.28 -5.41
CA HIS A 72 -1.84 6.60 -6.46
C HIS A 72 -1.39 8.07 -6.45
N LEU A 73 -2.28 9.01 -6.10
CA LEU A 73 -1.94 10.43 -6.00
C LEU A 73 -1.18 10.74 -4.70
N LEU A 74 -1.47 10.03 -3.61
CA LEU A 74 -0.70 10.16 -2.38
C LEU A 74 0.78 9.86 -2.63
N PHE A 75 1.10 8.74 -3.29
CA PHE A 75 2.49 8.38 -3.56
C PHE A 75 3.18 9.36 -4.50
N LYS A 76 2.51 9.80 -5.57
CA LYS A 76 3.03 10.85 -6.44
C LYS A 76 3.28 12.15 -5.68
N TRP A 77 2.37 12.53 -4.78
CA TRP A 77 2.55 13.71 -3.94
C TRP A 77 3.75 13.54 -3.01
N MET A 78 3.96 12.37 -2.42
CA MET A 78 5.11 12.09 -1.56
C MET A 78 6.43 12.17 -2.31
N GLU A 79 6.51 11.60 -3.51
CA GLU A 79 7.69 11.70 -4.39
C GLU A 79 8.03 13.16 -4.69
N ASN A 80 7.02 13.98 -5.02
CA ASN A 80 7.21 15.41 -5.29
C ASN A 80 7.57 16.24 -4.04
N HIS A 81 7.35 15.69 -2.84
CA HIS A 81 7.64 16.36 -1.56
C HIS A 81 8.79 15.70 -0.80
N THR A 82 9.49 14.77 -1.45
CA THR A 82 10.73 14.21 -0.97
C THR A 82 11.77 14.51 -2.03
N ASP A 83 12.46 15.65 -1.87
CA ASP A 83 13.57 16.12 -2.73
C ASP A 83 14.79 15.16 -2.69
N TRP A 84 14.61 13.92 -2.20
CA TRP A 84 15.66 12.94 -2.03
C TRP A 84 16.28 12.57 -3.37
N VAL A 85 15.49 12.33 -4.42
CA VAL A 85 16.02 11.95 -5.73
C VAL A 85 16.86 13.07 -6.33
N GLU A 86 16.38 14.32 -6.23
CA GLU A 86 17.09 15.50 -6.73
C GLU A 86 18.40 15.74 -5.97
N ASN A 87 18.40 15.53 -4.65
CA ASN A 87 19.55 15.81 -3.79
C ASN A 87 20.55 14.65 -3.69
N ASN A 88 20.17 13.41 -4.00
CA ASN A 88 20.99 12.22 -3.73
C ASN A 88 21.25 11.36 -4.96
N THR A 89 20.68 11.67 -6.12
CA THR A 89 20.86 10.88 -7.33
C THR A 89 21.13 11.75 -8.55
N GLU A 90 21.70 11.14 -9.59
CA GLU A 90 21.86 11.76 -10.90
C GLU A 90 20.70 11.44 -11.85
N TYR A 91 19.60 10.88 -11.34
CA TYR A 91 18.50 10.35 -12.15
C TYR A 91 17.90 11.37 -13.13
N TYR A 92 17.79 12.63 -12.71
CA TYR A 92 17.30 13.73 -13.53
C TYR A 92 18.39 14.50 -14.27
N LYS A 93 19.67 14.13 -14.15
CA LYS A 93 20.71 14.76 -14.96
C LYS A 93 20.53 14.27 -16.40
N PRO A 94 20.25 15.18 -17.37
CA PRO A 94 20.28 14.78 -18.77
C PRO A 94 21.67 14.21 -19.06
N PHE A 95 21.76 13.11 -19.82
CA PHE A 95 23.02 12.54 -20.30
C PHE A 95 23.87 13.66 -20.90
N LYS A 96 24.76 14.25 -20.10
CA LYS A 96 25.75 15.19 -20.59
C LYS A 96 26.89 14.33 -21.11
N GLU A 97 27.09 14.48 -22.41
CA GLU A 97 28.32 14.17 -23.14
C GLU A 97 28.47 12.70 -23.56
N SER A 98 28.06 12.43 -24.80
CA SER A 98 28.94 11.74 -25.73
C SER A 98 29.28 12.75 -26.83
N VAL A 99 30.36 13.50 -26.58
CA VAL A 99 31.15 14.20 -27.60
C VAL A 99 32.01 13.17 -28.30
#